data_AF-A0A318HZ74-F1
#
_entry.id   AF-A0A318HZ74-F1
#
_cell.length_a   1.000
_cell.length_b   1.000
_cell.length_c   1.000
_cell.angle_alpha   90.00
_cell.angle_beta   90.00
_cell.angle_gamma   90.00
#
_symmetry.space_group_name_H-M   'P 1'
#
loop_
_entity.id
_entity.type
_entity.pdbx_description
1 polymer ?
#
loop_
_entity_poly.entity_id
_entity_poly.type
_entity_poly.pdbx_seq_one_letter_code
_entity_poly.pdbx_strand_id
1 'polypeptide(L)'
;MNFGDIITALQNGKIVKRSIWGEGICVVKQIDSDIKPDIVPKMQSLPNDAKNFVLASETKTIHYRSQCLKLKRYSDGGVIATNYIPDWIDIFAKDWEIVTE
;
A
#
# COMPACT_ATOMS: atom_id res chain seq x y z
N MET A 1 18.20 -8.90 2.65
CA MET A 1 18.39 -7.44 2.80
C MET A 1 17.88 -7.02 4.18
N ASN A 2 18.40 -5.94 4.76
CA ASN A 2 17.88 -5.40 6.04
C ASN A 2 16.77 -4.36 5.79
N PHE A 3 16.04 -3.93 6.83
CA PHE A 3 14.91 -2.98 6.70
C PHE A 3 15.24 -1.64 6.03
N GLY A 4 16.41 -1.08 6.30
CA GLY A 4 16.87 0.17 5.67
C GLY A 4 17.05 0.03 4.15
N ASP A 5 17.54 -1.11 3.68
CA ASP A 5 17.72 -1.36 2.25
C ASP A 5 16.37 -1.36 1.51
N ILE A 6 15.32 -1.98 2.08
CA ILE A 6 14.00 -1.99 1.44
C ILE A 6 13.23 -0.69 1.60
N ILE A 7 13.50 0.16 2.60
CA ILE A 7 12.97 1.54 2.57
C ILE A 7 13.42 2.24 1.28
N THR A 8 14.71 2.13 0.93
CA THR A 8 15.26 2.72 -0.30
C THR A 8 14.62 2.08 -1.54
N ALA A 9 14.46 0.76 -1.55
CA ALA A 9 13.79 0.06 -2.66
C ALA A 9 12.33 0.51 -2.83
N LEU A 10 11.57 0.63 -1.74
CA LEU A 10 10.18 1.09 -1.73
C LEU A 10 10.06 2.55 -2.22
N GLN A 11 10.98 3.43 -1.81
CA GLN A 11 11.05 4.81 -2.33
C GLN A 11 11.29 4.84 -3.84
N ASN A 12 12.07 3.89 -4.36
CA ASN A 12 12.33 3.72 -5.79
C ASN A 12 11.22 2.94 -6.53
N GLY A 13 10.06 2.73 -5.90
CA GLY A 13 8.91 2.06 -6.51
C GLY A 13 9.07 0.55 -6.71
N LYS A 14 10.04 -0.08 -6.03
CA LYS A 14 10.24 -1.53 -6.11
C LYS A 14 9.25 -2.28 -5.23
N ILE A 15 8.96 -3.52 -5.63
CA ILE A 15 8.17 -4.47 -4.86
C ILE A 15 9.13 -5.28 -3.98
N VAL A 16 8.80 -5.45 -2.70
CA VAL A 16 9.64 -6.16 -1.74
C VAL A 16 8.86 -7.25 -1.04
N LYS A 17 9.54 -8.30 -0.59
CA LYS A 17 8.92 -9.39 0.20
C LYS A 17 9.88 -9.89 1.26
N ARG A 18 9.35 -10.62 2.24
CA ARG A 18 10.16 -11.46 3.13
C ARG A 18 10.18 -12.88 2.59
N SER A 19 11.33 -13.55 2.67
CA SER A 19 11.46 -14.94 2.20
C SER A 19 10.59 -15.91 3.00
N ILE A 20 10.30 -15.59 4.27
CA ILE A 20 9.43 -16.39 5.13
C ILE A 20 7.93 -16.19 4.84
N TRP A 21 7.56 -15.16 4.08
CA TRP A 21 6.16 -14.98 3.71
C TRP A 21 5.78 -16.01 2.65
N GLY A 22 4.51 -16.44 2.71
CA GLY A 22 3.97 -17.35 1.71
C GLY A 22 4.03 -16.79 0.29
N GLU A 23 3.87 -17.67 -0.69
CA GLU A 23 3.87 -17.33 -2.10
C GLU A 23 2.86 -16.21 -2.42
N GLY A 24 3.25 -15.30 -3.33
CA GLY A 24 2.38 -14.23 -3.79
C GLY A 24 2.16 -13.09 -2.78
N ILE A 25 2.89 -13.06 -1.65
CA ILE A 25 2.83 -11.98 -0.66
C ILE A 25 3.98 -10.99 -0.86
N CYS A 26 3.66 -9.71 -1.00
CA CYS A 26 4.65 -8.64 -1.12
C CYS A 26 4.16 -7.30 -0.52
N VAL A 27 5.05 -6.32 -0.45
CA VAL A 27 4.79 -4.95 -0.02
C VAL A 27 5.22 -3.96 -1.10
N VAL A 28 4.44 -2.90 -1.25
CA VAL A 28 4.70 -1.76 -2.15
C VAL A 28 4.44 -0.44 -1.44
N LYS A 29 5.20 0.60 -1.79
CA LYS A 29 4.86 1.99 -1.44
C LYS A 29 3.88 2.51 -2.50
N GLN A 30 2.73 3.02 -2.07
CA GLN A 30 1.83 3.73 -2.97
C GLN A 30 2.44 5.06 -3.40
N ILE A 31 2.15 5.42 -4.65
CA ILE A 31 2.45 6.74 -5.18
C ILE A 31 1.53 7.73 -4.48
N ASP A 32 2.12 8.77 -3.90
CA ASP A 32 1.37 9.87 -3.28
C ASP A 32 0.41 10.46 -4.31
N SER A 33 -0.87 10.56 -3.94
CA SER A 33 -1.94 10.84 -4.89
C SER A 33 -3.00 11.75 -4.30
N ASP A 34 -3.52 12.64 -5.15
CA ASP A 34 -4.62 13.55 -4.81
C ASP A 34 -5.87 13.14 -5.56
N ILE A 35 -6.84 12.63 -4.82
CA ILE A 35 -8.15 12.30 -5.37
C ILE A 35 -8.95 13.59 -5.45
N LYS A 36 -9.25 13.98 -6.69
CA LYS A 36 -9.99 15.20 -6.99
C LYS A 36 -11.46 15.11 -6.58
N PRO A 37 -12.13 16.24 -6.33
CA PRO A 37 -13.51 16.26 -5.85
C PRO A 37 -14.52 15.57 -6.78
N ASP A 38 -14.27 15.57 -8.08
CA ASP A 38 -15.13 14.89 -9.08
C ASP A 38 -14.96 13.37 -9.09
N ILE A 39 -13.90 12.86 -8.46
CA ILE A 39 -13.59 11.43 -8.34
C ILE A 39 -14.13 10.86 -7.03
N VAL A 40 -14.09 11.61 -5.92
CA VAL A 40 -14.52 11.13 -4.59
C VAL A 40 -15.92 10.47 -4.60
N PRO A 41 -16.97 11.05 -5.23
CA PRO A 41 -18.29 10.42 -5.29
C PRO A 41 -18.30 9.07 -6.02
N LYS A 42 -17.41 8.89 -7.00
CA LYS A 42 -17.29 7.72 -7.88
C LYS A 42 -16.44 6.60 -7.26
N MET A 43 -15.78 6.84 -6.13
CA MET A 43 -14.98 5.82 -5.46
C MET A 43 -15.88 4.68 -4.96
N GLN A 44 -15.67 3.48 -5.51
CA GLN A 44 -16.37 2.27 -5.06
C GLN A 44 -15.87 1.78 -3.70
N SER A 45 -14.65 2.20 -3.30
CA SER A 45 -14.00 1.80 -2.05
C SER A 45 -14.47 2.56 -0.80
N LEU A 46 -15.30 3.60 -0.95
CA LEU A 46 -15.78 4.41 0.18
C LEU A 46 -17.29 4.26 0.38
N PRO A 47 -17.75 4.09 1.64
CA PRO A 47 -19.17 4.19 1.96
C PRO A 47 -19.67 5.64 1.79
N ASN A 48 -20.99 5.80 1.63
CA ASN A 48 -21.60 7.11 1.39
C ASN A 48 -21.32 8.11 2.52
N ASP A 49 -21.30 7.68 3.78
CA ASP A 49 -21.00 8.56 4.91
C ASP A 49 -19.57 9.12 4.85
N ALA A 50 -18.60 8.30 4.43
CA ALA A 50 -17.22 8.76 4.24
C ALA A 50 -17.11 9.75 3.07
N LYS A 51 -17.85 9.52 1.97
CA LYS A 51 -17.92 10.47 0.86
C LYS A 51 -18.49 11.80 1.31
N ASN A 52 -19.59 11.78 2.06
CA ASN A 52 -20.24 12.98 2.60
C ASN A 52 -19.30 13.76 3.52
N PHE A 53 -18.57 13.07 4.40
CA PHE A 53 -17.55 13.68 5.25
C PHE A 53 -16.49 14.43 4.43
N VAL A 54 -15.97 13.82 3.37
CA VAL A 54 -14.97 14.46 2.49
C VAL A 54 -15.58 15.65 1.73
N LEU A 55 -16.78 15.50 1.17
CA LEU A 55 -17.45 16.55 0.38
C LEU A 55 -17.88 17.77 1.21
N ALA A 56 -17.97 17.61 2.54
CA ALA A 56 -18.20 18.70 3.48
C ALA A 56 -16.91 19.51 3.77
N SER A 57 -15.73 18.99 3.45
CA SER A 57 -14.48 19.74 3.58
C SER A 57 -14.34 20.85 2.52
N GLU A 58 -13.49 21.84 2.78
CA GLU A 58 -13.29 22.99 1.88
C GLU A 58 -12.74 22.55 0.51
N THR A 59 -11.71 21.69 0.50
CA THR A 59 -11.06 21.24 -0.72
C THR A 59 -11.78 20.10 -1.40
N LYS A 60 -12.56 19.30 -0.64
CA LYS A 60 -13.29 18.11 -1.13
C LYS A 60 -12.38 17.04 -1.73
N THR A 61 -11.12 17.02 -1.33
CA THR A 61 -10.08 16.11 -1.83
C THR A 61 -9.71 15.05 -0.81
N ILE A 62 -9.14 13.93 -1.28
CA ILE A 62 -8.44 12.96 -0.42
C ILE A 62 -6.96 12.95 -0.80
N HIS A 63 -6.10 13.06 0.20
CA HIS A 63 -4.66 13.02 0.03
C HIS A 63 -4.12 11.68 0.54
N TYR A 64 -3.67 10.82 -0.37
CA TYR A 64 -2.90 9.64 -0.01
C TYR A 64 -1.43 10.03 0.07
N ARG A 65 -0.80 9.81 1.23
CA ARG A 65 0.60 10.19 1.51
C ARG A 65 1.30 9.08 2.26
N SER A 66 2.52 8.75 1.84
CA SER A 66 3.41 7.82 2.56
C SER A 66 2.78 6.47 2.92
N GLN A 67 1.82 5.99 2.12
CA GLN A 67 1.09 4.76 2.38
C GLN A 67 1.82 3.56 1.77
N CYS A 68 1.93 2.46 2.52
CA CYS A 68 2.38 1.17 2.01
C CYS A 68 1.23 0.17 2.03
N LEU A 69 1.21 -0.71 1.03
CA LEU A 69 0.25 -1.81 0.93
C LEU A 69 0.96 -3.14 0.99
N LYS A 70 0.36 -4.09 1.71
CA LYS A 70 0.68 -5.51 1.62
C LYS A 70 -0.29 -6.14 0.63
N LEU A 71 0.25 -6.78 -0.39
CA LEU A 71 -0.49 -7.47 -1.43
C LEU A 71 -0.40 -8.98 -1.20
N LYS A 72 -1.49 -9.69 -1.49
CA LYS A 72 -1.51 -11.15 -1.55
C LYS A 72 -2.26 -11.59 -2.81
N ARG A 73 -1.58 -12.38 -3.66
CA ARG A 73 -2.22 -13.08 -4.77
C ARG A 73 -2.84 -14.39 -4.29
N TYR A 74 -4.03 -14.69 -4.77
CA TYR A 74 -4.74 -15.95 -4.51
C TYR A 74 -4.70 -16.85 -5.75
N SER A 75 -4.96 -18.14 -5.54
CA SER A 75 -4.96 -19.15 -6.60
C SER A 75 -6.03 -18.94 -7.67
N ASP A 76 -7.08 -18.17 -7.36
CA ASP A 76 -8.14 -17.77 -8.30
C ASP A 76 -7.76 -16.56 -9.17
N GLY A 77 -6.53 -16.05 -9.03
CA GLY A 77 -6.04 -14.86 -9.74
C GLY A 77 -6.39 -13.53 -9.06
N GLY A 78 -7.17 -13.54 -7.98
CA GLY A 78 -7.50 -12.36 -7.20
C GLY A 78 -6.29 -11.79 -6.46
N VAL A 79 -6.30 -10.47 -6.24
CA VAL A 79 -5.30 -9.79 -5.41
C VAL A 79 -6.01 -9.01 -4.32
N ILE A 80 -5.65 -9.28 -3.06
CA ILE A 80 -6.06 -8.45 -1.93
C ILE A 80 -4.94 -7.49 -1.62
N ALA A 81 -5.31 -6.24 -1.37
CA ALA A 81 -4.45 -5.21 -0.83
C ALA A 81 -4.95 -4.79 0.55
N THR A 82 -4.05 -4.74 1.53
CA THR A 82 -4.31 -4.16 2.86
C THR A 82 -3.20 -3.18 3.22
N ASN A 83 -3.41 -2.33 4.21
CA ASN A 83 -2.34 -1.50 4.74
C ASN A 83 -1.16 -2.36 5.23
N TYR A 84 0.06 -1.87 5.00
CA TYR A 84 1.26 -2.44 5.59
C TYR A 84 1.82 -1.49 6.63
N ILE A 85 1.95 -1.97 7.87
CA ILE A 85 2.64 -1.28 8.96
C ILE A 85 3.71 -2.27 9.45
N PRO A 86 5.01 -1.96 9.28
CA PRO A 86 6.06 -2.83 9.77
C PRO A 86 6.05 -2.83 11.30
N ASP A 87 6.19 -4.02 11.89
CA ASP A 87 6.47 -4.16 13.31
C ASP A 87 7.98 -4.35 13.54
N TRP A 88 8.38 -4.57 14.79
CA TRP A 88 9.80 -4.80 15.12
C TRP A 88 10.36 -6.09 14.53
N ILE A 89 9.52 -7.10 14.28
CA ILE A 89 9.95 -8.36 13.65
C ILE A 89 10.33 -8.07 12.19
N ASP A 90 9.55 -7.24 11.51
CA ASP A 90 9.82 -6.80 10.15
C ASP A 90 11.02 -5.84 10.07
N ILE A 91 11.15 -4.91 11.03
CA ILE A 91 12.25 -3.93 11.04
C ILE A 91 13.61 -4.60 11.30
N PHE A 92 13.67 -5.63 12.14
CA PHE A 92 14.93 -6.34 12.44
C PHE A 92 15.19 -7.56 11.56
N ALA A 93 14.26 -7.88 10.66
CA ALA A 93 14.42 -8.95 9.69
C ALA A 93 15.59 -8.68 8.72
N LYS A 94 16.24 -9.77 8.30
CA LYS A 94 17.35 -9.78 7.34
C LYS A 94 17.04 -10.57 6.06
N ASP A 95 15.85 -11.17 6.02
CA ASP A 95 15.32 -12.03 4.98
C ASP A 95 14.46 -11.27 3.96
N TRP A 96 14.66 -9.96 3.84
CA TRP A 96 14.00 -9.16 2.82
C TRP A 96 14.63 -9.32 1.44
N GLU A 97 13.80 -9.28 0.42
CA GLU A 97 14.15 -9.45 -0.98
C GLU A 97 13.39 -8.44 -1.84
N ILE A 98 14.01 -7.95 -2.92
CA ILE A 98 13.30 -7.26 -4.00
C ILE A 98 12.70 -8.34 -4.91
N VAL A 99 11.42 -8.22 -5.24
CA VAL A 99 10.78 -9.11 -6.21
C VAL A 99 11.27 -8.70 -7.60
N THR A 100 12.08 -9.56 -8.22
CA THR A 100 12.40 -9.49 -9.65
C THR A 100 11.38 -10.33 -10.43
N GLU A 101 11.10 -9.93 -11.66
CA GLU A 101 10.24 -10.71 -12.59
C GLU A 101 10.75 -12.14 -12.78
#